data_AF-A0A532UUH1-F1
#
_entry.id   AF-A0A532UUH1-F1
#
_cell.length_a   1.000
_cell.length_b   1.000
_cell.length_c   1.000
_cell.angle_alpha   90.00
_cell.angle_beta   90.00
_cell.angle_gamma   90.00
#
_symmetry.space_group_name_H-M   'P 1'
#
loop_
_entity.id
_entity.type
_entity.pdbx_description
1 polymer ?
#
loop_
_entity_poly.entity_id
_entity_poly.type
_entity_poly.pdbx_seq_one_letter_code
_entity_poly.pdbx_strand_id
1 'polypeptide(L)'
;MFHPKIGDQLFQLLPEVYRTRDNSTEDAPGDLGRYLDACGELLDSIYYTLDQRLADSFPDVPEKGLTCQTWLLPYMAQLLDARLTSPDADGKRTEVANAILWRQSKGTFPCIEKVAEAVGRLDIEPQEGWKRVATTARIGMPLLRSEALGIPEDFDNPSYMAHPNFASRHPGLPSVTIDFRRPSHAIQVGEGKEIANREAVTKETKLKVKDIFWYQCHTHVYPCYPGTYEDVSRRTVDVRTPSWKHGHYHPKRLLLYEPIPAGFFEFGEIYPAKNMVITESTTLENAVIKGKITVKNGTLTLKRCAVREIEYSSNWQNKGAKEPIFIAEDSLIGSTTANIPGLVLMEYCTVLDNFDCNYIRASDCIFKGELNVSGKILAIIDEKGINRSNCVRFSRIPQDTFIPGMDVHPESFDTNTHEPPMFYKTMEFENNATSYHPIAFGDPGCGVLHPSTPDSIRFGAEDGGEMGAYHYKQYCLREAAILDKLKDFLPVGIEAALIPDHRLNEKPLSCEDKPGTESTE
;
A
#
# COMPACT_ATOMS: atom_id res chain seq x y z
N MET A 1 24.77 -24.44 -31.66
CA MET A 1 23.38 -24.23 -31.24
C MET A 1 22.92 -22.92 -31.86
N PHE A 2 21.76 -22.88 -32.51
CA PHE A 2 21.20 -21.64 -33.06
C PHE A 2 20.79 -20.70 -31.92
N HIS A 3 21.04 -19.40 -32.07
CA HIS A 3 20.76 -18.38 -31.05
C HIS A 3 19.31 -17.82 -31.10
N PRO A 4 18.74 -17.53 -32.29
CA PRO A 4 17.37 -17.08 -32.50
C PRO A 4 16.39 -18.22 -32.80
N LYS A 5 15.11 -18.04 -32.43
CA LYS A 5 14.07 -19.06 -32.66
C LYS A 5 13.75 -19.21 -34.14
N ILE A 6 13.67 -18.11 -34.89
CA ILE A 6 13.39 -18.15 -36.33
C ILE A 6 14.59 -18.73 -37.11
N GLY A 7 15.83 -18.54 -36.64
CA GLY A 7 17.02 -19.11 -37.27
C GLY A 7 16.98 -20.65 -37.33
N ASP A 8 16.65 -21.28 -36.21
CA ASP A 8 16.46 -22.73 -36.14
C ASP A 8 15.28 -23.19 -37.02
N GLN A 9 14.15 -22.46 -36.98
CA GLN A 9 13.00 -22.77 -37.83
C GLN A 9 13.35 -22.72 -39.33
N LEU A 10 14.07 -21.68 -39.77
CA LEU A 10 14.52 -21.56 -41.17
C LEU A 10 15.43 -22.71 -41.58
N PHE A 11 16.36 -23.11 -40.71
CA PHE A 11 17.23 -24.26 -40.98
C PHE A 11 16.43 -25.57 -41.06
N GLN A 12 15.46 -25.77 -40.17
CA GLN A 12 14.59 -26.96 -40.18
C GLN A 12 13.67 -27.04 -41.41
N LEU A 13 13.25 -25.89 -41.94
CA LEU A 13 12.45 -25.80 -43.17
C LEU A 13 13.24 -26.18 -44.43
N LEU A 14 14.58 -26.20 -44.38
CA LEU A 14 15.38 -26.63 -45.52
C LEU A 14 15.21 -28.15 -45.79
N PRO A 15 15.21 -28.57 -47.08
CA PRO A 15 15.28 -29.97 -47.43
C PRO A 15 16.47 -30.66 -46.78
N GLU A 16 16.28 -31.90 -46.33
CA GLU A 16 17.27 -32.67 -45.57
C GLU A 16 18.62 -32.78 -46.30
N VAL A 17 18.60 -32.91 -47.63
CA VAL A 17 19.79 -32.97 -48.49
C VAL A 17 20.75 -31.79 -48.26
N TYR A 18 20.23 -30.58 -48.01
CA TYR A 18 21.07 -29.40 -47.74
C TYR A 18 21.60 -29.38 -46.30
N ARG A 19 20.80 -29.84 -45.34
CA ARG A 19 21.21 -29.94 -43.93
C ARG A 19 22.32 -30.97 -43.73
N THR A 20 22.22 -32.14 -44.38
CA THR A 20 23.25 -33.18 -44.32
C THR A 20 24.55 -32.75 -45.00
N ARG A 21 24.47 -31.91 -46.05
CA ARG A 21 25.66 -31.37 -46.73
C ARG A 21 26.38 -30.30 -45.93
N ASP A 22 25.64 -29.49 -45.18
CA ASP A 22 26.20 -28.40 -44.37
C ASP A 22 26.82 -28.91 -43.07
N ASN A 23 26.21 -29.93 -42.45
CA ASN A 23 26.71 -30.57 -41.23
C ASN A 23 27.86 -31.54 -41.55
N SER A 24 29.08 -31.01 -41.67
CA SER A 24 30.32 -31.80 -41.86
C SER A 24 30.95 -32.29 -40.55
N THR A 25 30.56 -31.72 -39.41
CA THR A 25 31.03 -32.05 -38.05
C THR A 25 29.83 -32.03 -37.09
N GLU A 26 29.74 -32.97 -36.15
CA GLU A 26 28.55 -33.13 -35.26
C GLU A 26 28.35 -31.98 -34.26
N ASP A 27 29.39 -31.22 -33.93
CA ASP A 27 29.38 -30.29 -32.78
C ASP A 27 29.02 -28.82 -33.10
N ALA A 28 28.90 -28.42 -34.38
CA ALA A 28 28.61 -27.02 -34.72
C ALA A 28 27.78 -26.87 -36.00
N PRO A 29 26.87 -25.87 -36.08
CA PRO A 29 26.18 -25.56 -37.33
C PRO A 29 27.20 -25.17 -38.40
N GLY A 30 27.02 -25.72 -39.60
CA GLY A 30 27.81 -25.38 -40.79
C GLY A 30 27.63 -23.93 -41.23
N ASP A 31 28.29 -23.54 -42.31
CA ASP A 31 28.29 -22.15 -42.79
C ASP A 31 26.89 -21.69 -43.24
N LEU A 32 26.09 -22.59 -43.84
CA LEU A 32 24.69 -22.28 -44.19
C LEU A 32 23.83 -22.13 -42.94
N GLY A 33 24.04 -22.99 -41.94
CA GLY A 33 23.43 -22.84 -40.62
C GLY A 33 23.73 -21.48 -40.01
N ARG A 34 25.01 -21.06 -39.96
CA ARG A 34 25.40 -19.74 -39.43
C ARG A 34 24.81 -18.57 -40.21
N TYR A 35 24.73 -18.69 -41.54
CA TYR A 35 24.08 -17.68 -42.38
C TYR A 35 22.58 -17.55 -42.04
N LEU A 36 21.87 -18.66 -41.91
CA LEU A 36 20.45 -18.67 -41.54
C LEU A 36 20.22 -18.22 -40.09
N ASP A 37 21.16 -18.52 -39.18
CA ASP A 37 21.17 -18.01 -37.80
C ASP A 37 21.23 -16.47 -37.79
N ALA A 38 22.16 -15.88 -38.56
CA ALA A 38 22.28 -14.43 -38.69
C ALA A 38 21.05 -13.79 -39.38
N CYS A 39 20.46 -14.43 -40.39
CA CYS A 39 19.18 -13.98 -40.96
C CYS A 39 18.04 -14.09 -39.93
N GLY A 40 18.04 -15.15 -39.14
CA GLY A 40 17.07 -15.39 -38.06
C GLY A 40 17.14 -14.31 -36.98
N GLU A 41 18.33 -13.83 -36.61
CA GLU A 41 18.52 -12.76 -35.64
C GLU A 41 17.83 -11.46 -36.08
N LEU A 42 17.99 -11.09 -37.37
CA LEU A 42 17.30 -9.94 -37.94
C LEU A 42 15.78 -10.13 -37.95
N LEU A 43 15.30 -11.32 -38.33
CA LEU A 43 13.87 -11.62 -38.40
C LEU A 43 13.22 -11.67 -37.01
N ASP A 44 13.89 -12.25 -36.02
CA ASP A 44 13.47 -12.22 -34.61
C ASP A 44 13.37 -10.75 -34.15
N SER A 45 14.37 -9.92 -34.45
CA SER A 45 14.35 -8.49 -34.09
C SER A 45 13.16 -7.74 -34.70
N ILE A 46 12.85 -7.99 -35.98
CA ILE A 46 11.69 -7.42 -36.65
C ILE A 46 10.40 -7.94 -36.03
N TYR A 47 10.31 -9.24 -35.77
CA TYR A 47 9.15 -9.88 -35.16
C TYR A 47 8.86 -9.30 -33.78
N TYR A 48 9.86 -9.24 -32.89
CA TYR A 48 9.70 -8.64 -31.56
C TYR A 48 9.35 -7.15 -31.62
N THR A 49 9.86 -6.41 -32.61
CA THR A 49 9.47 -5.01 -32.82
C THR A 49 8.00 -4.88 -33.22
N LEU A 50 7.52 -5.74 -34.12
CA LEU A 50 6.12 -5.74 -34.55
C LEU A 50 5.18 -6.18 -33.42
N ASP A 51 5.58 -7.18 -32.64
CA ASP A 51 4.83 -7.67 -31.49
C ASP A 51 4.73 -6.58 -30.41
N GLN A 52 5.84 -5.89 -30.11
CA GLN A 52 5.82 -4.75 -29.20
C GLN A 52 4.96 -3.60 -29.74
N ARG A 53 5.02 -3.31 -31.05
CA ARG A 53 4.18 -2.26 -31.67
C ARG A 53 2.69 -2.60 -31.60
N LEU A 54 2.32 -3.87 -31.72
CA LEU A 54 0.96 -4.32 -31.51
C LEU A 54 0.55 -4.11 -30.05
N ALA A 55 1.39 -4.55 -29.11
CA ALA A 55 1.16 -4.35 -27.67
C ALA A 55 1.04 -2.87 -27.29
N ASP A 56 1.81 -1.99 -27.91
CA ASP A 56 1.76 -0.54 -27.72
C ASP A 56 0.43 0.10 -28.15
N SER A 57 -0.44 -0.63 -28.86
CA SER A 57 -1.79 -0.13 -29.17
C SER A 57 -2.76 -0.27 -28.00
N PHE A 58 -2.39 -1.03 -26.97
CA PHE A 58 -3.27 -1.46 -25.88
C PHE A 58 -2.71 -1.00 -24.51
N PRO A 59 -3.33 -0.02 -23.83
CA PRO A 59 -2.83 0.49 -22.55
C PRO A 59 -2.93 -0.51 -21.39
N ASP A 60 -3.83 -1.49 -21.50
CA ASP A 60 -4.09 -2.50 -20.48
C ASP A 60 -2.94 -3.50 -20.33
N VAL A 61 -2.97 -4.24 -19.21
CA VAL A 61 -2.01 -5.30 -18.92
C VAL A 61 -2.62 -6.61 -19.38
N PRO A 62 -2.15 -7.22 -20.49
CA PRO A 62 -2.70 -8.48 -20.97
C PRO A 62 -2.30 -9.64 -20.04
N GLU A 63 -3.13 -10.69 -19.97
CA GLU A 63 -2.82 -11.90 -19.19
C GLU A 63 -1.55 -12.61 -19.69
N LYS A 64 -1.27 -12.50 -20.99
CA LYS A 64 -0.09 -13.06 -21.67
C LYS A 64 0.36 -12.12 -22.77
N GLY A 65 1.67 -11.97 -22.94
CA GLY A 65 2.28 -11.17 -24.01
C GLY A 65 2.97 -9.93 -23.48
N LEU A 66 3.32 -9.03 -24.41
CA LEU A 66 3.98 -7.77 -24.10
C LEU A 66 2.96 -6.73 -23.64
N THR A 67 3.37 -5.88 -22.70
CA THR A 67 2.62 -4.69 -22.29
C THR A 67 3.04 -3.49 -23.15
N CYS A 68 2.13 -2.55 -23.39
CA CYS A 68 2.45 -1.25 -23.98
C CYS A 68 3.64 -0.59 -23.26
N GLN A 69 4.50 0.14 -23.94
CA GLN A 69 5.62 0.83 -23.28
C GLN A 69 5.15 2.01 -22.43
N THR A 70 5.80 2.24 -21.27
CA THR A 70 5.37 3.25 -20.28
C THR A 70 5.42 4.68 -20.83
N TRP A 71 6.34 4.99 -21.73
CA TRP A 71 6.47 6.33 -22.33
C TRP A 71 5.30 6.71 -23.24
N LEU A 72 4.51 5.72 -23.69
CA LEU A 72 3.35 5.96 -24.55
C LEU A 72 2.09 6.34 -23.75
N LEU A 73 2.04 5.97 -22.45
CA LEU A 73 0.88 6.22 -21.58
C LEU A 73 0.46 7.70 -21.54
N PRO A 74 1.37 8.69 -21.40
CA PRO A 74 1.00 10.10 -21.43
C PRO A 74 0.34 10.54 -22.75
N TYR A 75 0.72 9.96 -23.88
CA TYR A 75 0.12 10.28 -25.19
C TYR A 75 -1.29 9.71 -25.32
N MET A 76 -1.50 8.47 -24.86
CA MET A 76 -2.84 7.89 -24.79
C MET A 76 -3.73 8.67 -23.82
N ALA A 77 -3.16 9.07 -22.68
CA ALA A 77 -3.85 9.88 -21.69
C ALA A 77 -4.26 11.24 -22.30
N GLN A 78 -3.37 11.91 -23.03
CA GLN A 78 -3.70 13.14 -23.75
C GLN A 78 -4.79 12.95 -24.80
N LEU A 79 -4.77 11.85 -25.54
CA LEU A 79 -5.80 11.52 -26.53
C LEU A 79 -7.19 11.33 -25.89
N LEU A 80 -7.24 10.69 -24.72
CA LEU A 80 -8.46 10.43 -23.97
C LEU A 80 -8.84 11.54 -22.98
N ASP A 81 -8.07 12.65 -22.98
CA ASP A 81 -8.14 13.73 -21.98
C ASP A 81 -8.00 13.20 -20.53
N ALA A 82 -7.37 12.05 -20.31
CA ALA A 82 -7.17 11.48 -18.98
C ALA A 82 -5.99 12.14 -18.26
N ARG A 83 -6.23 12.66 -17.05
CA ARG A 83 -5.15 13.14 -16.17
C ARG A 83 -4.60 11.99 -15.33
N LEU A 84 -3.33 11.65 -15.51
CA LEU A 84 -2.67 10.57 -14.78
C LEU A 84 -2.22 11.04 -13.40
N THR A 85 -2.64 10.36 -12.33
CA THR A 85 -2.26 10.73 -10.94
C THR A 85 -1.55 9.61 -10.20
N SER A 86 -1.76 8.34 -10.57
CA SER A 86 -1.11 7.19 -9.95
C SER A 86 0.41 7.32 -10.05
N PRO A 87 1.16 6.96 -8.99
CA PRO A 87 2.62 7.08 -9.01
C PRO A 87 3.27 5.98 -9.87
N ASP A 88 2.71 4.76 -9.85
CA ASP A 88 3.22 3.58 -10.56
C ASP A 88 2.76 3.50 -12.02
N ALA A 89 3.54 2.81 -12.86
CA ALA A 89 3.22 2.61 -14.27
C ALA A 89 1.93 1.80 -14.46
N ASP A 90 1.70 0.77 -13.63
CA ASP A 90 0.52 -0.08 -13.73
C ASP A 90 -0.77 0.66 -13.33
N GLY A 91 -0.68 1.56 -12.36
CA GLY A 91 -1.77 2.46 -11.96
C GLY A 91 -2.12 3.41 -13.11
N LYS A 92 -1.09 4.04 -13.72
CA LYS A 92 -1.26 4.89 -14.91
C LYS A 92 -1.93 4.14 -16.07
N ARG A 93 -1.56 2.87 -16.31
CA ARG A 93 -2.22 2.00 -17.30
C ARG A 93 -3.70 1.80 -16.99
N THR A 94 -3.99 1.45 -15.74
CA THR A 94 -5.36 1.22 -15.27
C THR A 94 -6.23 2.47 -15.44
N GLU A 95 -5.67 3.65 -15.20
CA GLU A 95 -6.36 4.93 -15.44
C GLU A 95 -6.65 5.20 -16.91
N VAL A 96 -5.69 4.94 -17.81
CA VAL A 96 -5.91 5.11 -19.27
C VAL A 96 -6.95 4.10 -19.77
N ALA A 97 -6.82 2.84 -19.38
CA ALA A 97 -7.72 1.76 -19.81
C ALA A 97 -9.18 2.03 -19.40
N ASN A 98 -9.40 2.57 -18.21
CA ASN A 98 -10.74 2.85 -17.69
C ASN A 98 -11.24 4.28 -17.95
N ALA A 99 -10.45 5.14 -18.62
CA ALA A 99 -10.75 6.56 -18.76
C ALA A 99 -12.15 6.85 -19.33
N ILE A 100 -12.56 6.10 -20.36
CA ILE A 100 -13.88 6.27 -21.00
C ILE A 100 -15.00 5.83 -20.05
N LEU A 101 -14.86 4.66 -19.44
CA LEU A 101 -15.87 4.10 -18.53
C LEU A 101 -16.10 5.02 -17.33
N TRP A 102 -15.03 5.48 -16.68
CA TRP A 102 -15.14 6.38 -15.53
C TRP A 102 -15.77 7.72 -15.90
N ARG A 103 -15.50 8.26 -17.10
CA ARG A 103 -16.16 9.49 -17.58
C ARG A 103 -17.66 9.30 -17.80
N GLN A 104 -18.08 8.16 -18.33
CA GLN A 104 -19.50 7.87 -18.55
C GLN A 104 -20.29 7.72 -17.24
N SER A 105 -19.65 7.23 -16.17
CA SER A 105 -20.28 7.06 -14.85
C SER A 105 -19.91 8.14 -13.83
N LYS A 106 -19.34 9.27 -14.27
CA LYS A 106 -18.88 10.36 -13.38
C LYS A 106 -19.99 10.83 -12.43
N GLY A 107 -19.63 11.07 -11.17
CA GLY A 107 -20.55 11.52 -10.12
C GLY A 107 -21.43 10.43 -9.52
N THR A 108 -21.39 9.20 -10.06
CA THR A 108 -22.07 8.06 -9.45
C THR A 108 -21.21 7.43 -8.36
N PHE A 109 -21.87 6.91 -7.33
CA PHE A 109 -21.20 6.26 -6.20
C PHE A 109 -20.30 5.07 -6.60
N PRO A 110 -20.73 4.12 -7.47
CA PRO A 110 -19.87 3.02 -7.91
C PRO A 110 -18.66 3.47 -8.73
N CYS A 111 -18.75 4.61 -9.43
CA CYS A 111 -17.61 5.15 -10.16
C CYS A 111 -16.54 5.67 -9.20
N ILE A 112 -16.96 6.34 -8.12
CA ILE A 112 -16.03 6.91 -7.14
C ILE A 112 -15.26 5.80 -6.42
N GLU A 113 -15.96 4.75 -5.98
CA GLU A 113 -15.37 3.54 -5.40
C GLU A 113 -14.32 2.94 -6.34
N LYS A 114 -14.70 2.65 -7.60
CA LYS A 114 -13.78 2.09 -8.61
C LYS A 114 -12.55 2.94 -8.89
N VAL A 115 -12.71 4.27 -8.94
CA VAL A 115 -11.57 5.19 -9.15
C VAL A 115 -10.65 5.17 -7.95
N ALA A 116 -11.21 5.22 -6.74
CA ALA A 116 -10.44 5.22 -5.51
C ALA A 116 -9.66 3.90 -5.34
N GLU A 117 -10.29 2.75 -5.56
CA GLU A 117 -9.64 1.44 -5.48
C GLU A 117 -8.57 1.25 -6.57
N ALA A 118 -8.83 1.71 -7.79
CA ALA A 118 -7.87 1.58 -8.89
C ALA A 118 -6.60 2.40 -8.67
N VAL A 119 -6.72 3.61 -8.13
CA VAL A 119 -5.59 4.51 -7.83
C VAL A 119 -4.92 4.13 -6.51
N GLY A 120 -5.70 3.80 -5.48
CA GLY A 120 -5.22 3.47 -4.13
C GLY A 120 -4.62 2.07 -4.00
N ARG A 121 -5.04 1.12 -4.85
CA ARG A 121 -4.69 -0.31 -4.78
C ARG A 121 -5.12 -0.99 -3.47
N LEU A 122 -6.12 -0.42 -2.81
CA LEU A 122 -6.74 -0.92 -1.59
C LEU A 122 -8.25 -0.86 -1.78
N ASP A 123 -8.97 -1.75 -1.09
CA ASP A 123 -10.42 -1.69 -1.04
C ASP A 123 -10.85 -0.44 -0.28
N ILE A 124 -11.89 0.24 -0.75
CA ILE A 124 -12.34 1.47 -0.11
C ILE A 124 -13.84 1.35 0.09
N GLU A 125 -14.31 1.66 1.30
CA GLU A 125 -15.74 1.75 1.59
C GLU A 125 -16.16 3.22 1.60
N PRO A 126 -16.75 3.73 0.50
CA PRO A 126 -17.26 5.10 0.45
C PRO A 126 -18.57 5.23 1.24
N GLN A 127 -18.79 6.37 1.89
CA GLN A 127 -20.04 6.72 2.54
C GLN A 127 -20.40 8.18 2.33
N GLU A 128 -21.66 8.41 1.95
CA GLU A 128 -22.15 9.76 1.69
C GLU A 128 -22.36 10.54 2.99
N GLY A 129 -21.65 11.66 3.17
CA GLY A 129 -21.69 12.45 4.40
C GLY A 129 -23.08 12.99 4.74
N TRP A 130 -23.96 13.22 3.76
CA TRP A 130 -25.34 13.65 4.03
C TRP A 130 -26.18 12.57 4.71
N LYS A 131 -25.91 11.28 4.47
CA LYS A 131 -26.54 10.16 5.20
C LYS A 131 -26.06 10.07 6.64
N ARG A 132 -24.88 10.64 6.92
CA ARG A 132 -24.21 10.64 8.23
C ARG A 132 -24.53 11.86 9.10
N VAL A 133 -25.31 12.80 8.58
CA VAL A 133 -25.68 14.01 9.29
C VAL A 133 -27.14 13.96 9.73
N ALA A 134 -27.37 14.35 10.97
CA ALA A 134 -28.69 14.52 11.55
C ALA A 134 -29.51 15.57 10.78
N THR A 135 -30.77 15.24 10.45
CA THR A 135 -31.72 16.19 9.86
C THR A 135 -33.02 16.22 10.66
N THR A 136 -33.62 17.39 10.84
CA THR A 136 -34.92 17.51 11.50
C THR A 136 -36.02 16.90 10.64
N ALA A 137 -36.71 15.87 11.16
CA ALA A 137 -37.87 15.28 10.51
C ALA A 137 -38.98 16.34 10.33
N ARG A 138 -39.53 16.45 9.12
CA ARG A 138 -40.67 17.34 8.82
C ARG A 138 -41.92 16.52 8.57
N ILE A 139 -43.07 17.03 9.02
CA ILE A 139 -44.37 16.42 8.71
C ILE A 139 -44.51 16.37 7.18
N GLY A 140 -44.85 15.19 6.65
CA GLY A 140 -44.98 14.97 5.21
C GLY A 140 -43.67 14.76 4.45
N MET A 141 -42.52 14.65 5.13
CA MET A 141 -41.27 14.23 4.49
C MET A 141 -41.40 12.76 4.06
N PRO A 142 -41.32 12.45 2.74
CA PRO A 142 -41.42 11.07 2.28
C PRO A 142 -40.21 10.27 2.77
N LEU A 143 -40.47 9.06 3.27
CA LEU A 143 -39.42 8.08 3.51
C LEU A 143 -39.03 7.45 2.16
N LEU A 144 -37.73 7.37 1.90
CA LEU A 144 -37.23 6.54 0.81
C LEU A 144 -37.64 5.09 1.10
N ARG A 145 -38.16 4.38 0.10
CA ARG A 145 -38.43 2.94 0.23
C ARG A 145 -37.18 2.19 0.65
N SER A 146 -37.36 1.13 1.42
CA SER A 146 -36.26 0.25 1.86
C SER A 146 -35.46 -0.29 0.68
N GLU A 147 -36.12 -0.63 -0.44
CA GLU A 147 -35.47 -1.07 -1.69
C GLU A 147 -34.47 -0.05 -2.25
N ALA A 148 -34.81 1.24 -2.21
CA ALA A 148 -33.95 2.32 -2.72
C ALA A 148 -32.71 2.52 -1.86
N LEU A 149 -32.72 1.98 -0.64
CA LEU A 149 -31.57 1.92 0.26
C LEU A 149 -30.87 0.56 0.18
N GLY A 150 -31.29 -0.31 -0.75
CA GLY A 150 -30.84 -1.68 -0.84
C GLY A 150 -31.16 -2.41 0.46
N ILE A 151 -32.39 -2.44 0.94
CA ILE A 151 -32.78 -3.30 2.07
C ILE A 151 -34.06 -4.02 1.66
N PRO A 152 -34.26 -5.32 2.02
CA PRO A 152 -35.49 -6.03 1.68
C PRO A 152 -36.77 -5.30 2.08
N GLU A 153 -37.82 -5.44 1.26
CA GLU A 153 -39.13 -4.76 1.38
C GLU A 153 -39.88 -4.99 2.70
N ASP A 154 -39.39 -5.87 3.57
CA ASP A 154 -39.97 -6.17 4.88
C ASP A 154 -40.24 -4.91 5.72
N PHE A 155 -39.40 -3.88 5.55
CA PHE A 155 -39.53 -2.60 6.25
C PHE A 155 -40.60 -1.69 5.64
N ASP A 156 -41.06 -1.91 4.41
CA ASP A 156 -42.14 -1.13 3.78
C ASP A 156 -43.54 -1.75 4.02
N ASN A 157 -43.60 -2.92 4.68
CA ASN A 157 -44.84 -3.63 4.95
C ASN A 157 -45.79 -2.78 5.84
N PRO A 158 -47.05 -2.53 5.41
CA PRO A 158 -48.02 -1.74 6.19
C PRO A 158 -48.27 -2.26 7.61
N SER A 159 -48.27 -3.59 7.80
CA SER A 159 -48.44 -4.21 9.12
C SER A 159 -47.22 -3.97 10.02
N TYR A 160 -46.03 -3.89 9.42
CA TYR A 160 -44.79 -3.58 10.12
C TYR A 160 -44.74 -2.07 10.50
N MET A 161 -45.16 -1.19 9.59
CA MET A 161 -45.28 0.26 9.84
C MET A 161 -46.38 0.63 10.86
N ALA A 162 -47.42 -0.20 11.01
CA ALA A 162 -48.46 0.03 12.01
C ALA A 162 -47.96 -0.13 13.46
N HIS A 163 -46.87 -0.86 13.66
CA HIS A 163 -46.27 -1.05 14.98
C HIS A 163 -45.12 -0.07 15.21
N PRO A 164 -45.19 0.83 16.22
CA PRO A 164 -44.17 1.87 16.45
C PRO A 164 -42.75 1.32 16.62
N ASN A 165 -42.59 0.18 17.29
CA ASN A 165 -41.29 -0.47 17.51
C ASN A 165 -40.64 -0.99 16.21
N PHE A 166 -41.46 -1.34 15.23
CA PHE A 166 -41.02 -1.84 13.93
C PHE A 166 -40.85 -0.69 12.94
N ALA A 167 -41.78 0.27 12.93
CA ALA A 167 -41.66 1.53 12.21
C ALA A 167 -40.38 2.29 12.54
N SER A 168 -39.98 2.37 13.82
CA SER A 168 -38.75 3.02 14.26
C SER A 168 -37.47 2.41 13.67
N ARG A 169 -37.54 1.20 13.10
CA ARG A 169 -36.40 0.49 12.51
C ARG A 169 -36.22 0.76 11.02
N HIS A 170 -37.12 1.52 10.40
CA HIS A 170 -37.08 1.78 8.97
C HIS A 170 -35.77 2.53 8.60
N PRO A 171 -34.96 2.02 7.65
CA PRO A 171 -33.63 2.56 7.34
C PRO A 171 -33.66 3.99 6.75
N GLY A 172 -34.75 4.37 6.10
CA GLY A 172 -34.97 5.74 5.62
C GLY A 172 -35.32 6.77 6.69
N LEU A 173 -35.56 6.37 7.95
CA LEU A 173 -35.90 7.33 9.00
C LEU A 173 -34.76 8.31 9.24
N PRO A 174 -34.99 9.63 9.32
CA PRO A 174 -33.98 10.63 9.66
C PRO A 174 -33.73 10.73 11.18
N SER A 175 -33.87 9.63 11.94
CA SER A 175 -33.70 9.64 13.39
C SER A 175 -32.23 9.79 13.82
N VAL A 176 -32.03 10.56 14.87
CA VAL A 176 -30.77 10.68 15.63
C VAL A 176 -30.85 9.90 16.95
N THR A 177 -32.07 9.66 17.44
CA THR A 177 -32.30 8.84 18.62
C THR A 177 -31.87 7.41 18.32
N ILE A 178 -30.82 6.99 19.03
CA ILE A 178 -30.24 5.66 18.91
C ILE A 178 -31.21 4.65 19.53
N ASP A 179 -31.57 3.61 18.76
CA ASP A 179 -32.27 2.46 19.30
C ASP A 179 -31.26 1.50 19.93
N PHE A 180 -31.25 1.38 21.27
CA PHE A 180 -30.30 0.54 22.01
C PHE A 180 -30.62 -0.95 22.00
N ARG A 181 -31.76 -1.37 21.42
CA ARG A 181 -32.21 -2.77 21.49
C ARG A 181 -31.41 -3.72 20.61
N ARG A 182 -30.57 -3.19 19.71
CA ARG A 182 -29.75 -3.94 18.76
C ARG A 182 -28.37 -3.26 18.64
N PRO A 183 -27.39 -3.94 18.06
CA PRO A 183 -26.15 -3.32 17.59
C PRO A 183 -26.18 -3.05 16.07
N SER A 184 -25.42 -2.06 15.62
CA SER A 184 -25.08 -1.80 14.21
C SER A 184 -23.68 -2.32 13.91
N HIS A 185 -23.55 -3.18 12.90
CA HIS A 185 -22.29 -3.76 12.44
C HIS A 185 -22.43 -4.35 11.02
N ALA A 186 -21.31 -4.64 10.37
CA ALA A 186 -21.30 -5.38 9.11
C ALA A 186 -21.56 -6.87 9.34
N ILE A 187 -22.50 -7.45 8.59
CA ILE A 187 -22.83 -8.89 8.64
C ILE A 187 -22.43 -9.55 7.33
N GLN A 188 -21.66 -10.63 7.42
CA GLN A 188 -21.27 -11.46 6.29
C GLN A 188 -22.48 -12.27 5.77
N VAL A 189 -22.71 -12.20 4.46
CA VAL A 189 -23.74 -12.99 3.75
C VAL A 189 -23.15 -14.33 3.26
N GLY A 190 -21.88 -14.32 2.84
CA GLY A 190 -21.11 -15.51 2.51
C GLY A 190 -19.82 -15.22 1.75
N GLU A 191 -19.19 -16.25 1.18
CA GLU A 191 -17.96 -16.16 0.39
C GLU A 191 -18.24 -16.50 -1.10
N GLY A 192 -17.80 -15.65 -2.03
CA GLY A 192 -17.85 -15.92 -3.48
C GLY A 192 -19.00 -15.29 -4.29
N LYS A 193 -18.78 -15.14 -5.60
CA LYS A 193 -19.60 -14.34 -6.53
C LYS A 193 -21.03 -14.84 -6.77
N GLU A 194 -21.34 -16.10 -6.45
CA GLU A 194 -22.70 -16.65 -6.62
C GLU A 194 -23.72 -16.05 -5.63
N ILE A 195 -23.25 -15.47 -4.52
CA ILE A 195 -24.08 -14.86 -3.48
C ILE A 195 -24.40 -13.40 -3.81
N ALA A 196 -23.54 -12.72 -4.57
CA ALA A 196 -23.69 -11.31 -4.98
C ALA A 196 -24.99 -11.02 -5.75
N ASN A 197 -25.56 -12.04 -6.42
CA ASN A 197 -26.79 -11.90 -7.21
C ASN A 197 -28.08 -12.09 -6.39
N ARG A 198 -28.01 -12.48 -5.11
CA ARG A 198 -29.21 -12.78 -4.31
C ARG A 198 -29.76 -11.59 -3.54
N GLU A 199 -28.95 -10.57 -3.23
CA GLU A 199 -29.36 -9.43 -2.41
C GLU A 199 -28.77 -8.13 -2.96
N ALA A 200 -29.61 -7.15 -3.31
CA ALA A 200 -29.23 -5.88 -3.95
C ALA A 200 -28.40 -4.91 -3.08
N VAL A 201 -27.78 -5.41 -2.01
CA VAL A 201 -27.23 -4.66 -0.87
C VAL A 201 -25.78 -5.02 -0.56
N THR A 202 -25.32 -6.14 -1.11
CA THR A 202 -24.04 -6.71 -0.70
C THR A 202 -22.90 -5.82 -1.17
N LYS A 203 -22.14 -5.32 -0.20
CA LYS A 203 -20.82 -4.74 -0.39
C LYS A 203 -19.81 -5.86 -0.55
N GLU A 204 -18.79 -5.60 -1.36
CA GLU A 204 -17.69 -6.51 -1.62
C GLU A 204 -16.44 -5.94 -0.93
N THR A 205 -15.75 -6.78 -0.18
CA THR A 205 -14.42 -6.46 0.33
C THR A 205 -13.49 -7.64 0.06
N LYS A 206 -12.32 -7.36 -0.49
CA LYS A 206 -11.31 -8.35 -0.86
C LYS A 206 -10.34 -8.53 0.28
N LEU A 207 -10.68 -9.46 1.16
CA LEU A 207 -9.78 -9.88 2.21
C LEU A 207 -8.84 -10.97 1.70
N LYS A 208 -7.56 -10.60 1.53
CA LYS A 208 -6.46 -11.41 1.00
C LYS A 208 -6.63 -11.84 -0.46
N VAL A 209 -7.46 -12.86 -0.70
CA VAL A 209 -7.71 -13.50 -2.02
C VAL A 209 -9.18 -13.96 -2.14
N LYS A 210 -10.02 -13.63 -1.15
CA LYS A 210 -11.43 -14.03 -1.15
C LYS A 210 -12.32 -12.78 -1.16
N ASP A 211 -13.26 -12.77 -2.09
CA ASP A 211 -14.33 -11.79 -2.12
C ASP A 211 -15.31 -12.13 -0.98
N ILE A 212 -15.37 -11.26 0.02
CA ILE A 212 -16.32 -11.37 1.14
C ILE A 212 -17.45 -10.39 0.86
N PHE A 213 -18.67 -10.93 0.87
CA PHE A 213 -19.89 -10.14 0.69
C PHE A 213 -20.55 -9.89 2.03
N TRP A 214 -20.85 -8.63 2.32
CA TRP A 214 -21.47 -8.21 3.58
C TRP A 214 -22.52 -7.12 3.34
N TYR A 215 -23.40 -6.90 4.31
CA TYR A 215 -24.29 -5.74 4.34
C TYR A 215 -24.24 -5.08 5.72
N GLN A 216 -24.52 -3.77 5.75
CA GLN A 216 -24.66 -3.04 7.00
C GLN A 216 -25.98 -3.41 7.68
N CYS A 217 -25.92 -4.00 8.87
CA CYS A 217 -27.12 -4.21 9.65
C CYS A 217 -27.48 -2.97 10.49
N HIS A 218 -28.79 -2.74 10.66
CA HIS A 218 -29.41 -1.76 11.58
C HIS A 218 -28.78 -0.35 11.57
N THR A 219 -29.22 0.53 10.68
CA THR A 219 -28.57 1.84 10.43
C THR A 219 -28.77 2.94 11.48
N HIS A 220 -29.76 2.84 12.37
CA HIS A 220 -30.14 3.89 13.34
C HIS A 220 -29.86 3.50 14.80
N VAL A 221 -28.79 2.75 15.00
CA VAL A 221 -28.57 1.92 16.19
C VAL A 221 -27.17 2.14 16.75
N TYR A 222 -26.91 1.69 17.98
CA TYR A 222 -25.61 1.81 18.62
C TYR A 222 -24.56 1.00 17.84
N PRO A 223 -23.46 1.61 17.37
CA PRO A 223 -22.44 0.91 16.60
C PRO A 223 -21.57 0.02 17.49
N CYS A 224 -21.33 -1.22 17.08
CA CYS A 224 -20.38 -2.11 17.75
C CYS A 224 -18.96 -1.57 17.75
N TYR A 225 -18.57 -0.91 16.65
CA TYR A 225 -17.23 -0.39 16.43
C TYR A 225 -17.29 1.12 16.11
N PRO A 226 -17.44 2.00 17.12
CA PRO A 226 -17.55 3.44 16.91
C PRO A 226 -16.36 4.02 16.15
N GLY A 227 -16.62 4.91 15.19
CA GLY A 227 -15.58 5.60 14.41
C GLY A 227 -15.02 4.84 13.20
N THR A 228 -15.51 3.63 12.94
CA THR A 228 -15.18 2.81 11.75
C THR A 228 -16.25 2.98 10.67
N TYR A 229 -16.11 2.32 9.52
CA TYR A 229 -17.09 2.26 8.45
C TYR A 229 -18.41 1.63 8.93
N GLU A 230 -18.35 0.70 9.88
CA GLU A 230 -19.52 0.04 10.45
C GLU A 230 -20.33 0.94 11.39
N ASP A 231 -19.71 2.01 11.90
CA ASP A 231 -20.43 3.04 12.60
C ASP A 231 -21.16 3.89 11.58
N VAL A 232 -22.45 3.60 11.36
CA VAL A 232 -23.39 4.36 10.50
C VAL A 232 -24.22 5.40 11.25
N SER A 233 -23.89 5.68 12.52
CA SER A 233 -24.62 6.63 13.35
C SER A 233 -24.64 8.05 12.75
N ARG A 234 -25.78 8.74 12.90
CA ARG A 234 -25.89 10.13 12.46
C ARG A 234 -25.38 11.10 13.50
N ARG A 235 -24.66 12.12 13.05
CA ARG A 235 -24.00 13.12 13.91
C ARG A 235 -24.43 14.53 13.53
N THR A 236 -24.19 15.48 14.42
CA THR A 236 -24.26 16.90 14.07
C THR A 236 -23.19 17.23 13.04
N VAL A 237 -23.47 18.22 12.17
CA VAL A 237 -22.47 18.72 11.22
C VAL A 237 -21.21 19.14 11.97
N ASP A 238 -20.07 18.60 11.55
CA ASP A 238 -18.77 18.97 12.06
C ASP A 238 -18.21 20.12 11.22
N VAL A 239 -18.07 21.30 11.86
CA VAL A 239 -17.59 22.53 11.22
C VAL A 239 -16.11 22.80 11.50
N ARG A 240 -15.44 21.91 12.24
CA ARG A 240 -14.00 22.02 12.51
C ARG A 240 -13.21 21.81 11.22
N THR A 241 -12.01 22.37 11.16
CA THR A 241 -11.05 22.05 10.10
C THR A 241 -10.84 20.54 10.04
N PRO A 242 -11.04 19.91 8.87
CA PRO A 242 -10.79 18.49 8.70
C PRO A 242 -9.36 18.13 9.11
N SER A 243 -9.24 17.10 9.93
CA SER A 243 -8.01 16.39 10.23
C SER A 243 -8.28 14.89 10.05
N TRP A 244 -7.27 14.04 10.20
CA TRP A 244 -7.48 12.59 10.13
C TRP A 244 -8.55 12.07 11.12
N LYS A 245 -8.79 12.77 12.26
CA LYS A 245 -9.72 12.32 13.32
C LYS A 245 -11.06 13.05 13.35
N HIS A 246 -11.15 14.27 12.83
CA HIS A 246 -12.34 15.11 12.99
C HIS A 246 -12.60 16.00 11.78
N GLY A 247 -13.77 16.65 11.72
CA GLY A 247 -14.16 17.53 10.61
C GLY A 247 -14.71 16.78 9.40
N HIS A 248 -15.02 15.50 9.56
CA HIS A 248 -15.45 14.61 8.47
C HIS A 248 -16.96 14.67 8.20
N TYR A 249 -17.77 14.78 9.25
CA TYR A 249 -19.23 14.62 9.16
C TYR A 249 -19.90 15.90 8.64
N HIS A 250 -20.04 16.02 7.33
CA HIS A 250 -20.67 17.17 6.67
C HIS A 250 -21.41 16.72 5.40
N PRO A 251 -22.56 17.32 5.02
CA PRO A 251 -23.35 16.86 3.87
C PRO A 251 -22.62 16.98 2.51
N LYS A 252 -21.61 17.84 2.45
CA LYS A 252 -20.72 18.02 1.29
C LYS A 252 -19.47 17.13 1.32
N ARG A 253 -19.41 16.14 2.21
CA ARG A 253 -18.27 15.23 2.32
C ARG A 253 -18.65 13.86 1.78
N LEU A 254 -17.68 13.23 1.11
CA LEU A 254 -17.69 11.80 0.88
C LEU A 254 -16.62 11.19 1.79
N LEU A 255 -17.03 10.34 2.72
CA LEU A 255 -16.12 9.63 3.62
C LEU A 255 -15.61 8.41 2.87
N LEU A 256 -14.31 8.22 2.78
CA LEU A 256 -13.68 7.08 2.14
C LEU A 256 -12.90 6.33 3.20
N TYR A 257 -13.46 5.20 3.67
CA TYR A 257 -12.78 4.37 4.64
C TYR A 257 -11.80 3.46 3.91
N GLU A 258 -10.53 3.47 4.32
CA GLU A 258 -9.47 2.66 3.71
C GLU A 258 -8.83 1.72 4.74
N PRO A 259 -8.48 0.48 4.37
CA PRO A 259 -7.79 -0.44 5.25
C PRO A 259 -6.38 0.05 5.49
N ILE A 260 -5.83 -0.34 6.64
CA ILE A 260 -4.43 -0.11 6.93
C ILE A 260 -3.58 -1.03 6.05
N PRO A 261 -2.58 -0.49 5.33
CA PRO A 261 -1.70 -1.32 4.54
C PRO A 261 -0.92 -2.32 5.42
N ALA A 262 -0.81 -3.56 4.97
CA ALA A 262 -0.12 -4.62 5.71
C ALA A 262 1.39 -4.35 5.89
N GLY A 263 2.02 -3.66 4.94
CA GLY A 263 3.47 -3.42 4.96
C GLY A 263 4.25 -4.71 4.69
N PHE A 264 5.23 -5.04 5.54
CA PHE A 264 6.03 -6.27 5.45
C PHE A 264 5.36 -7.49 6.09
N PHE A 265 4.30 -7.29 6.88
CA PHE A 265 3.67 -8.35 7.66
C PHE A 265 2.23 -8.52 7.20
N GLU A 266 1.94 -9.65 6.56
CA GLU A 266 0.61 -9.94 6.02
C GLU A 266 -0.38 -10.31 7.12
N PHE A 267 -1.64 -9.88 6.95
CA PHE A 267 -2.70 -10.15 7.92
C PHE A 267 -2.93 -11.66 8.09
N GLY A 268 -2.81 -12.15 9.33
CA GLY A 268 -3.02 -13.55 9.69
C GLY A 268 -1.91 -14.52 9.29
N GLU A 269 -0.77 -14.03 8.78
CA GLU A 269 0.45 -14.85 8.67
C GLU A 269 1.22 -14.88 9.99
N ILE A 270 1.79 -16.03 10.34
CA ILE A 270 2.62 -16.18 11.53
C ILE A 270 4.07 -16.24 11.10
N TYR A 271 4.82 -15.19 11.43
CA TYR A 271 6.27 -15.14 11.19
C TYR A 271 7.03 -15.76 12.38
N PRO A 272 7.76 -16.86 12.19
CA PRO A 272 8.51 -17.48 13.28
C PRO A 272 9.65 -16.56 13.74
N ALA A 273 9.86 -16.46 15.05
CA ALA A 273 11.00 -15.77 15.66
C ALA A 273 12.28 -16.61 15.54
N LYS A 274 12.74 -16.82 14.30
CA LYS A 274 13.95 -17.58 14.02
C LYS A 274 15.15 -16.64 13.99
N ASN A 275 16.15 -16.95 14.81
CA ASN A 275 17.45 -16.28 14.74
C ASN A 275 18.26 -16.81 13.54
N MET A 276 19.06 -15.94 12.94
CA MET A 276 19.90 -16.27 11.80
C MET A 276 21.35 -15.89 12.07
N VAL A 277 22.28 -16.75 11.67
CA VAL A 277 23.72 -16.49 11.81
C VAL A 277 24.33 -16.39 10.43
N ILE A 278 25.06 -15.31 10.18
CA ILE A 278 25.72 -15.04 8.90
C ILE A 278 27.22 -15.21 9.10
N THR A 279 27.82 -16.12 8.34
CA THR A 279 29.27 -16.41 8.40
C THR A 279 30.04 -15.94 7.17
N GLU A 280 29.34 -15.61 6.09
CA GLU A 280 29.91 -15.14 4.82
C GLU A 280 29.03 -14.01 4.27
N SER A 281 29.54 -13.25 3.29
CA SER A 281 28.78 -12.16 2.70
C SER A 281 27.46 -12.66 2.11
N THR A 282 26.35 -12.11 2.58
CA THR A 282 25.00 -12.61 2.28
C THR A 282 24.08 -11.46 1.90
N THR A 283 23.36 -11.64 0.79
CA THR A 283 22.26 -10.77 0.37
C THR A 283 20.94 -11.45 0.68
N LEU A 284 20.08 -10.75 1.41
CA LEU A 284 18.71 -11.15 1.69
C LEU A 284 17.78 -10.22 0.91
N GLU A 285 16.83 -10.81 0.20
CA GLU A 285 15.83 -10.05 -0.55
C GLU A 285 14.43 -10.54 -0.18
N ASN A 286 13.48 -9.62 0.02
CA ASN A 286 12.08 -9.93 0.32
C ASN A 286 11.90 -10.87 1.53
N ALA A 287 12.73 -10.72 2.56
CA ALA A 287 12.79 -11.63 3.71
C ALA A 287 12.33 -10.95 5.00
N VAL A 288 11.53 -11.69 5.80
CA VAL A 288 11.04 -11.28 7.11
C VAL A 288 11.70 -12.12 8.21
N ILE A 289 12.42 -11.45 9.12
CA ILE A 289 13.18 -12.05 10.21
C ILE A 289 12.75 -11.41 11.53
N LYS A 290 11.82 -12.08 12.23
CA LYS A 290 11.30 -11.64 13.54
C LYS A 290 12.27 -11.91 14.70
N GLY A 291 13.32 -12.72 14.45
CA GLY A 291 14.40 -12.98 15.40
C GLY A 291 15.60 -12.05 15.18
N LYS A 292 16.74 -12.44 15.76
CA LYS A 292 18.00 -11.72 15.69
C LYS A 292 18.90 -12.24 14.57
N ILE A 293 19.52 -11.34 13.81
CA ILE A 293 20.60 -11.66 12.87
C ILE A 293 21.94 -11.40 13.55
N THR A 294 22.75 -12.45 13.69
CA THR A 294 24.13 -12.34 14.18
C THR A 294 25.11 -12.48 13.03
N VAL A 295 25.84 -11.41 12.71
CA VAL A 295 26.86 -11.39 11.66
C VAL A 295 28.22 -11.68 12.29
N LYS A 296 28.83 -12.83 11.92
CA LYS A 296 30.15 -13.26 12.41
C LYS A 296 31.29 -12.84 11.50
N ASN A 297 31.11 -12.98 10.19
CA ASN A 297 32.02 -12.48 9.13
C ASN A 297 31.20 -12.12 7.87
N GLY A 298 31.78 -11.29 6.98
CA GLY A 298 31.20 -10.94 5.67
C GLY A 298 30.56 -9.55 5.57
N THR A 299 29.75 -9.33 4.54
CA THR A 299 28.89 -8.15 4.38
C THR A 299 27.43 -8.60 4.43
N LEU A 300 26.59 -7.87 5.15
CA LEU A 300 25.14 -8.10 5.16
C LEU A 300 24.46 -7.09 4.25
N THR A 301 23.75 -7.58 3.23
CA THR A 301 22.93 -6.76 2.35
C THR A 301 21.46 -7.14 2.51
N LEU A 302 20.62 -6.17 2.84
CA LEU A 302 19.18 -6.29 2.98
C LEU A 302 18.50 -5.51 1.87
N LYS A 303 17.59 -6.14 1.13
CA LYS A 303 16.75 -5.47 0.14
C LYS A 303 15.31 -5.85 0.33
N ARG A 304 14.45 -4.88 0.66
CA ARG A 304 13.04 -5.15 0.96
C ARG A 304 12.89 -6.19 2.06
N CYS A 305 13.62 -6.02 3.16
CA CYS A 305 13.61 -6.94 4.29
C CYS A 305 13.03 -6.29 5.55
N ALA A 306 12.41 -7.10 6.41
CA ALA A 306 12.05 -6.70 7.76
C ALA A 306 12.89 -7.50 8.76
N VAL A 307 13.72 -6.83 9.56
CA VAL A 307 14.61 -7.48 10.54
C VAL A 307 14.40 -6.88 11.92
N ARG A 308 14.10 -7.71 12.93
CA ARG A 308 13.85 -7.22 14.29
C ARG A 308 15.11 -6.69 14.96
N GLU A 309 16.19 -7.47 14.93
CA GLU A 309 17.40 -7.14 15.68
C GLU A 309 18.66 -7.56 14.89
N ILE A 310 19.65 -6.67 14.84
CA ILE A 310 20.93 -6.91 14.16
C ILE A 310 22.08 -6.80 15.17
N GLU A 311 22.98 -7.77 15.14
CA GLU A 311 24.18 -7.79 15.96
C GLU A 311 25.39 -8.25 15.15
N TYR A 312 26.47 -7.48 15.26
CA TYR A 312 27.79 -7.91 14.80
C TYR A 312 28.54 -8.54 15.97
N SER A 313 29.19 -9.69 15.73
CA SER A 313 29.92 -10.37 16.80
C SER A 313 31.06 -9.53 17.36
N SER A 314 31.34 -9.64 18.66
CA SER A 314 32.38 -8.86 19.35
C SER A 314 33.80 -9.06 18.78
N ASN A 315 34.04 -10.15 18.07
CA ASN A 315 35.34 -10.48 17.46
C ASN A 315 35.54 -9.79 16.10
N TRP A 316 34.56 -9.02 15.63
CA TRP A 316 34.62 -8.35 14.35
C TRP A 316 35.62 -7.18 14.37
N GLN A 317 36.60 -7.22 13.47
CA GLN A 317 37.58 -6.14 13.35
C GLN A 317 36.96 -4.93 12.65
N ASN A 318 37.14 -3.74 13.22
CA ASN A 318 36.65 -2.51 12.62
C ASN A 318 37.27 -2.29 11.23
N LYS A 319 36.45 -2.36 10.17
CA LYS A 319 36.90 -2.20 8.77
C LYS A 319 37.01 -0.73 8.32
N GLY A 320 36.72 0.22 9.21
CA GLY A 320 36.76 1.66 8.91
C GLY A 320 35.61 2.12 8.01
N ALA A 321 35.75 3.31 7.43
CA ALA A 321 34.70 4.01 6.69
C ALA A 321 34.81 3.91 5.15
N LYS A 322 35.65 3.00 4.61
CA LYS A 322 35.89 2.90 3.16
C LYS A 322 34.90 1.99 2.44
N GLU A 323 34.65 0.81 3.00
CA GLU A 323 33.79 -0.21 2.39
C GLU A 323 32.59 -0.51 3.30
N PRO A 324 31.37 -0.62 2.75
CA PRO A 324 30.19 -0.94 3.53
C PRO A 324 30.20 -2.39 3.99
N ILE A 325 29.95 -2.60 5.29
CA ILE A 325 29.76 -3.93 5.89
C ILE A 325 28.29 -4.26 6.12
N PHE A 326 27.44 -3.24 6.09
CA PHE A 326 26.00 -3.33 6.18
C PHE A 326 25.39 -2.44 5.10
N ILE A 327 24.55 -3.02 4.25
CA ILE A 327 23.82 -2.31 3.20
C ILE A 327 22.34 -2.65 3.39
N ALA A 328 21.49 -1.65 3.48
CA ALA A 328 20.05 -1.85 3.55
C ALA A 328 19.32 -0.92 2.57
N GLU A 329 18.39 -1.49 1.82
CA GLU A 329 17.55 -0.81 0.83
C GLU A 329 16.10 -1.20 1.09
N ASP A 330 15.18 -0.23 1.13
CA ASP A 330 13.74 -0.45 1.32
C ASP A 330 13.43 -1.36 2.53
N SER A 331 14.15 -1.23 3.64
CA SER A 331 14.12 -2.23 4.71
C SER A 331 13.65 -1.65 6.05
N LEU A 332 12.86 -2.45 6.78
CA LEU A 332 12.38 -2.16 8.12
C LEU A 332 13.29 -2.82 9.15
N ILE A 333 13.88 -2.03 10.03
CA ILE A 333 14.81 -2.50 11.06
C ILE A 333 14.22 -2.17 12.43
N GLY A 334 14.15 -3.14 13.32
CA GLY A 334 13.73 -2.91 14.71
C GLY A 334 14.81 -2.16 15.47
N SER A 335 15.92 -2.83 15.78
CA SER A 335 17.04 -2.25 16.53
C SER A 335 18.39 -2.89 16.21
N THR A 336 19.46 -2.28 16.70
CA THR A 336 20.78 -2.90 16.81
C THR A 336 21.13 -3.16 18.28
N THR A 337 21.65 -4.34 18.61
CA THR A 337 22.07 -4.67 20.00
C THR A 337 23.40 -4.02 20.37
N ALA A 338 24.26 -3.83 19.37
CA ALA A 338 25.62 -3.37 19.53
C ALA A 338 26.04 -2.55 18.32
N ASN A 339 27.04 -1.72 18.54
CA ASN A 339 27.59 -0.83 17.53
C ASN A 339 28.14 -1.59 16.31
N ILE A 340 27.63 -1.28 15.13
CA ILE A 340 28.08 -1.86 13.86
C ILE A 340 29.53 -1.40 13.56
N PRO A 341 30.51 -2.32 13.50
CA PRO A 341 31.95 -2.00 13.47
C PRO A 341 32.48 -1.64 12.07
N GLY A 342 31.79 -0.76 11.34
CA GLY A 342 32.20 -0.34 10.00
C GLY A 342 31.19 0.61 9.35
N LEU A 343 31.31 0.80 8.04
CA LEU A 343 30.39 1.63 7.27
C LEU A 343 29.04 0.95 7.04
N VAL A 344 27.99 1.69 7.38
CA VAL A 344 26.59 1.39 7.12
C VAL A 344 26.12 2.23 5.93
N LEU A 345 25.53 1.59 4.93
CA LEU A 345 24.83 2.25 3.82
C LEU A 345 23.33 1.94 3.93
N MET A 346 22.48 2.96 3.95
CA MET A 346 21.03 2.82 4.08
C MET A 346 20.31 3.73 3.10
N GLU A 347 19.37 3.17 2.35
CA GLU A 347 18.50 3.89 1.43
C GLU A 347 17.06 3.43 1.69
N TYR A 348 16.14 4.38 1.82
CA TYR A 348 14.72 4.10 2.05
C TYR A 348 14.46 3.12 3.21
N CYS A 349 15.14 3.31 4.35
CA CYS A 349 15.01 2.40 5.49
C CYS A 349 14.30 3.05 6.67
N THR A 350 13.51 2.28 7.43
CA THR A 350 12.91 2.75 8.69
C THR A 350 13.50 1.97 9.85
N VAL A 351 14.07 2.68 10.82
CA VAL A 351 14.56 2.13 12.08
C VAL A 351 13.60 2.50 13.21
N LEU A 352 13.04 1.50 13.88
CA LEU A 352 11.98 1.71 14.88
C LEU A 352 12.52 2.13 16.25
N ASP A 353 13.61 1.53 16.69
CA ASP A 353 14.21 1.77 17.99
C ASP A 353 15.68 2.24 17.82
N ASN A 354 16.59 1.83 18.71
CA ASN A 354 17.96 2.31 18.73
C ASN A 354 18.80 1.74 17.58
N PHE A 355 19.60 2.61 16.96
CA PHE A 355 20.54 2.26 15.91
C PHE A 355 21.94 2.78 16.24
N ASP A 356 22.86 1.86 16.51
CA ASP A 356 24.23 2.15 16.93
C ASP A 356 25.21 1.73 15.81
N CYS A 357 26.00 2.68 15.32
CA CYS A 357 26.98 2.41 14.27
C CYS A 357 28.24 3.28 14.39
N ASN A 358 29.34 2.81 13.79
CA ASN A 358 30.57 3.59 13.74
C ASN A 358 30.49 4.65 12.64
N TYR A 359 30.07 4.26 11.43
CA TYR A 359 30.01 5.17 10.28
C TYR A 359 28.71 4.94 9.51
N ILE A 360 28.07 6.02 9.07
CA ILE A 360 26.77 5.96 8.42
C ILE A 360 26.68 6.82 7.16
N ARG A 361 26.14 6.23 6.10
CA ARG A 361 25.66 6.90 4.89
C ARG A 361 24.20 6.56 4.70
N ALA A 362 23.31 7.51 4.98
CA ALA A 362 21.87 7.30 4.90
C ALA A 362 21.21 8.33 3.97
N SER A 363 20.31 7.86 3.11
CA SER A 363 19.44 8.66 2.26
C SER A 363 18.00 8.20 2.46
N ASP A 364 17.06 9.14 2.56
CA ASP A 364 15.62 8.81 2.52
C ASP A 364 15.17 7.88 3.65
N CYS A 365 15.87 7.92 4.78
CA CYS A 365 15.67 7.03 5.92
C CYS A 365 14.86 7.69 7.04
N ILE A 366 14.17 6.88 7.84
CA ILE A 366 13.48 7.32 9.05
C ILE A 366 14.12 6.64 10.25
N PHE A 367 14.79 7.41 11.11
CA PHE A 367 15.21 6.94 12.43
C PHE A 367 14.17 7.39 13.44
N LYS A 368 13.32 6.48 13.95
CA LYS A 368 12.31 6.79 14.97
C LYS A 368 12.95 6.89 16.37
N GLY A 369 13.77 5.91 16.74
CA GLY A 369 14.52 5.85 17.99
C GLY A 369 15.85 6.61 17.95
N GLU A 370 16.73 6.36 18.92
CA GLU A 370 18.03 7.03 19.01
C GLU A 370 19.00 6.55 17.93
N LEU A 371 19.74 7.48 17.32
CA LEU A 371 20.82 7.18 16.37
C LEU A 371 22.16 7.56 17.02
N ASN A 372 22.98 6.57 17.34
CA ASN A 372 24.30 6.80 17.95
C ASN A 372 25.41 6.51 16.94
N VAL A 373 26.19 7.54 16.61
CA VAL A 373 27.33 7.45 15.69
C VAL A 373 28.64 7.74 16.42
N SER A 374 29.50 6.73 16.60
CA SER A 374 30.71 6.86 17.43
C SER A 374 32.04 6.94 16.66
N GLY A 375 32.03 6.73 15.33
CA GLY A 375 33.25 6.75 14.53
C GLY A 375 33.88 8.14 14.45
N LYS A 376 35.19 8.22 14.62
CA LYS A 376 35.95 9.48 14.48
C LYS A 376 35.88 10.00 13.05
N ILE A 377 35.82 11.33 12.90
CA ILE A 377 35.79 12.02 11.60
C ILE A 377 37.03 11.62 10.77
N LEU A 378 36.78 10.93 9.66
CA LEU A 378 37.75 10.72 8.60
C LEU A 378 37.26 11.48 7.37
N ALA A 379 37.97 12.53 6.96
CA ALA A 379 37.87 13.01 5.59
C ALA A 379 38.58 11.97 4.72
N ILE A 380 37.83 11.22 3.92
CA ILE A 380 38.41 10.29 2.95
C ILE A 380 38.59 11.09 1.67
N ILE A 381 39.83 11.47 1.36
CA ILE A 381 40.16 12.06 0.07
C ILE A 381 40.32 10.90 -0.92
N ASP A 382 39.46 10.82 -1.93
CA ASP A 382 39.58 9.89 -3.04
C ASP A 382 39.68 10.62 -4.40
N GLU A 383 39.81 9.85 -5.47
CA GLU A 383 39.96 10.36 -6.85
C GLU A 383 38.72 11.13 -7.35
N LYS A 384 37.57 10.96 -6.67
CA LYS A 384 36.28 11.61 -6.97
C LYS A 384 35.99 12.82 -6.07
N GLY A 385 36.81 13.09 -5.05
CA GLY A 385 36.73 14.27 -4.19
C GLY A 385 36.88 14.00 -2.69
N ILE A 386 36.36 14.90 -1.85
CA ILE A 386 36.32 14.74 -0.40
C ILE A 386 35.07 13.91 -0.05
N ASN A 387 35.24 12.61 0.14
CA ASN A 387 34.20 11.73 0.65
C ASN A 387 34.19 11.77 2.19
N ARG A 388 33.06 12.19 2.77
CA ARG A 388 32.89 12.19 4.23
C ARG A 388 32.67 10.76 4.72
N SER A 389 33.17 10.48 5.92
CA SER A 389 32.94 9.20 6.61
C SER A 389 31.47 9.02 6.99
N ASN A 390 30.79 10.13 7.35
CA ASN A 390 29.37 10.16 7.66
C ASN A 390 28.62 11.13 6.74
N CYS A 391 27.42 10.74 6.28
CA CYS A 391 26.53 11.58 5.49
C CYS A 391 25.08 11.12 5.67
N VAL A 392 24.20 12.00 6.15
CA VAL A 392 22.76 11.74 6.25
C VAL A 392 22.03 12.87 5.52
N ARG A 393 21.18 12.52 4.56
CA ARG A 393 20.45 13.47 3.70
C ARG A 393 19.02 12.98 3.47
N PHE A 394 18.10 13.91 3.19
CA PHE A 394 16.69 13.61 2.90
C PHE A 394 16.06 12.63 3.91
N SER A 395 16.50 12.68 5.17
CA SER A 395 16.15 11.67 6.18
C SER A 395 15.53 12.32 7.41
N ARG A 396 14.72 11.56 8.14
CA ARG A 396 14.26 11.95 9.46
C ARG A 396 15.28 11.53 10.52
N ILE A 397 15.81 12.50 11.26
CA ILE A 397 16.71 12.27 12.41
C ILE A 397 16.15 12.88 13.71
N PRO A 398 16.29 12.21 14.87
CA PRO A 398 15.93 12.81 16.16
C PRO A 398 16.69 14.12 16.42
N GLN A 399 16.04 15.07 17.11
CA GLN A 399 16.55 16.44 17.28
C GLN A 399 17.89 16.52 18.02
N ASP A 400 18.15 15.61 18.97
CA ASP A 400 19.38 15.59 19.78
C ASP A 400 20.48 14.67 19.19
N THR A 401 20.33 14.25 17.93
CA THR A 401 21.28 13.34 17.29
C THR A 401 22.57 14.06 16.91
N PHE A 402 23.70 13.63 17.47
CA PHE A 402 25.02 14.13 17.08
C PHE A 402 25.67 13.18 16.06
N ILE A 403 25.97 13.69 14.85
CA ILE A 403 26.64 12.93 13.79
C ILE A 403 28.03 13.54 13.54
N PRO A 404 29.13 12.89 13.95
CA PRO A 404 30.48 13.43 13.78
C PRO A 404 30.79 13.75 12.31
N GLY A 405 31.19 14.99 12.03
CA GLY A 405 31.61 15.43 10.69
C GLY A 405 30.48 15.97 9.80
N MET A 406 29.26 16.06 10.32
CA MET A 406 28.12 16.68 9.63
C MET A 406 28.03 18.20 9.89
N ASP A 407 28.57 18.70 11.01
CA ASP A 407 28.49 20.10 11.48
C ASP A 407 29.33 21.14 10.68
N VAL A 408 30.00 20.74 9.59
CA VAL A 408 31.11 21.54 9.03
C VAL A 408 30.69 22.53 7.93
N HIS A 409 29.41 22.58 7.53
CA HIS A 409 28.94 23.60 6.57
C HIS A 409 27.49 24.06 6.83
N PRO A 410 27.27 25.31 7.28
CA PRO A 410 25.92 25.90 7.42
C PRO A 410 25.16 26.06 6.09
N GLU A 411 25.84 25.94 4.95
CA GLU A 411 25.27 26.05 3.60
C GLU A 411 24.96 24.68 2.95
N SER A 412 25.30 23.57 3.61
CA SER A 412 24.80 22.24 3.23
C SER A 412 23.38 22.13 3.76
N PHE A 413 22.44 22.68 2.98
CA PHE A 413 20.99 22.71 3.24
C PHE A 413 20.51 21.53 4.09
N ASP A 414 19.79 21.88 5.15
CA ASP A 414 19.11 20.99 6.08
C ASP A 414 18.01 20.22 5.31
N THR A 415 18.44 19.25 4.50
CA THR A 415 17.56 18.35 3.73
C THR A 415 16.91 17.31 4.62
N ASN A 416 17.34 17.23 5.88
CA ASN A 416 16.78 16.35 6.86
C ASN A 416 15.62 17.03 7.59
N THR A 417 14.76 16.21 8.19
CA THR A 417 13.67 16.68 9.04
C THR A 417 13.83 16.14 10.45
N HIS A 418 13.46 16.96 11.44
CA HIS A 418 13.40 16.56 12.84
C HIS A 418 11.97 16.27 13.30
N GLU A 419 10.99 16.47 12.41
CA GLU A 419 9.59 16.22 12.75
C GLU A 419 9.37 14.74 13.11
N PRO A 420 8.46 14.44 14.05
CA PRO A 420 8.22 13.06 14.48
C PRO A 420 7.42 12.28 13.42
N PRO A 421 7.87 11.08 13.01
CA PRO A 421 7.06 10.21 12.16
C PRO A 421 5.87 9.69 12.96
N MET A 422 4.71 9.61 12.31
CA MET A 422 3.51 9.00 12.88
C MET A 422 3.25 7.68 12.18
N PHE A 423 3.20 6.59 12.93
CA PHE A 423 2.87 5.27 12.39
C PHE A 423 1.45 4.88 12.75
N TYR A 424 0.86 3.98 11.97
CA TYR A 424 -0.41 3.35 12.33
C TYR A 424 -0.34 2.71 13.72
N LYS A 425 -1.47 2.71 14.43
CA LYS A 425 -1.64 2.14 15.77
C LYS A 425 -2.77 1.15 15.72
N THR A 426 -2.61 -0.07 16.22
CA THR A 426 -3.73 -1.01 16.29
C THR A 426 -4.84 -0.48 17.20
N MET A 427 -6.08 -0.75 16.82
CA MET A 427 -7.27 -0.42 17.60
C MET A 427 -7.73 -1.68 18.32
N GLU A 428 -7.88 -1.60 19.64
CA GLU A 428 -8.51 -2.65 20.43
C GLU A 428 -9.81 -2.09 21.03
N PHE A 429 -10.87 -2.89 20.96
CA PHE A 429 -12.16 -2.57 21.57
C PHE A 429 -12.42 -3.53 22.72
N GLU A 430 -12.12 -3.07 23.94
CA GLU A 430 -12.39 -3.81 25.17
C GLU A 430 -13.26 -2.97 26.12
N ASN A 431 -14.20 -3.60 26.81
CA ASN A 431 -15.04 -2.96 27.84
C ASN A 431 -15.76 -1.66 27.39
N ASN A 432 -16.26 -1.62 26.15
CA ASN A 432 -16.89 -0.43 25.53
C ASN A 432 -15.97 0.80 25.43
N ALA A 433 -14.65 0.62 25.46
CA ALA A 433 -13.68 1.67 25.25
C ALA A 433 -12.73 1.30 24.10
N THR A 434 -12.45 2.27 23.24
CA THR A 434 -11.47 2.14 22.16
C THR A 434 -10.10 2.56 22.67
N SER A 435 -9.14 1.65 22.70
CA SER A 435 -7.72 1.94 22.95
C SER A 435 -6.92 1.84 21.66
N TYR A 436 -5.82 2.60 21.58
CA TYR A 436 -4.90 2.56 20.44
C TYR A 436 -3.50 2.25 20.93
N HIS A 437 -2.91 1.18 20.42
CA HIS A 437 -1.58 0.71 20.79
C HIS A 437 -0.62 0.78 19.59
N PRO A 438 0.67 1.12 19.79
CA PRO A 438 1.65 1.04 18.71
C PRO A 438 1.68 -0.37 18.11
N ILE A 439 1.72 -0.48 16.78
CA ILE A 439 1.83 -1.78 16.11
C ILE A 439 3.24 -2.34 16.36
N ALA A 440 3.32 -3.55 16.93
CA ALA A 440 4.59 -4.16 17.28
C ALA A 440 5.30 -4.74 16.05
N PHE A 441 6.61 -4.96 16.16
CA PHE A 441 7.37 -5.61 15.11
C PHE A 441 6.88 -7.04 14.89
N GLY A 442 6.48 -7.36 13.67
CA GLY A 442 5.89 -8.66 13.33
C GLY A 442 4.38 -8.62 13.12
N ASP A 443 3.74 -7.48 13.38
CA ASP A 443 2.30 -7.29 13.19
C ASP A 443 2.02 -6.44 11.93
N PRO A 444 0.89 -6.68 11.23
CA PRO A 444 0.53 -5.93 10.03
C PRO A 444 0.44 -4.42 10.25
N GLY A 445 0.97 -3.65 9.32
CA GLY A 445 1.04 -2.18 9.38
C GLY A 445 2.22 -1.62 10.19
N CYS A 446 3.11 -2.49 10.70
CA CYS A 446 4.28 -2.04 11.45
C CYS A 446 5.19 -1.15 10.59
N GLY A 447 5.49 0.06 11.09
CA GLY A 447 6.33 1.04 10.39
C GLY A 447 5.68 1.73 9.19
N VAL A 448 4.40 1.47 8.90
CA VAL A 448 3.66 2.17 7.83
C VAL A 448 3.27 3.56 8.32
N LEU A 449 3.56 4.58 7.52
CA LEU A 449 3.27 5.97 7.84
C LEU A 449 1.75 6.20 7.89
N HIS A 450 1.31 6.88 8.94
CA HIS A 450 -0.06 7.34 9.07
C HIS A 450 -0.27 8.62 8.23
N PRO A 451 -1.47 8.87 7.66
CA PRO A 451 -1.74 10.08 6.85
C PRO A 451 -1.55 11.40 7.59
N SER A 452 -1.54 11.36 8.93
CA SER A 452 -1.25 12.51 9.79
C SER A 452 0.24 12.78 9.99
N THR A 453 1.11 11.97 9.40
CA THR A 453 2.55 12.23 9.40
C THR A 453 2.79 13.57 8.69
N PRO A 454 3.73 14.39 9.15
CA PRO A 454 4.05 15.64 8.47
C PRO A 454 4.50 15.43 7.02
N ASP A 455 4.18 16.39 6.16
CA ASP A 455 4.51 16.34 4.74
C ASP A 455 6.03 16.32 4.49
N SER A 456 6.83 16.84 5.43
CA SER A 456 8.30 16.73 5.40
C SER A 456 8.83 15.31 5.44
N ILE A 457 8.00 14.31 5.82
CA ILE A 457 8.34 12.88 5.80
C ILE A 457 7.55 12.16 4.69
N ARG A 458 6.27 12.50 4.50
CA ARG A 458 5.39 11.86 3.48
C ARG A 458 5.81 12.18 2.05
N PHE A 459 6.43 13.34 1.82
CA PHE A 459 6.87 13.83 0.51
C PHE A 459 8.31 14.38 0.55
N GLY A 460 9.07 14.05 1.59
CA GLY A 460 10.40 14.62 1.82
C GLY A 460 11.56 13.78 1.30
N ALA A 461 11.30 12.63 0.67
CA ALA A 461 12.34 11.88 -0.03
C ALA A 461 12.91 12.72 -1.20
N GLU A 462 14.12 12.39 -1.65
CA GLU A 462 14.85 13.10 -2.71
C GLU A 462 14.04 13.24 -4.02
N ASP A 463 13.19 12.25 -4.31
CA ASP A 463 12.31 12.20 -5.49
C ASP A 463 10.90 12.78 -5.25
N GLY A 464 10.62 13.28 -4.04
CA GLY A 464 9.31 13.78 -3.62
C GLY A 464 8.35 12.71 -3.09
N GLY A 465 8.80 11.47 -2.91
CA GLY A 465 8.04 10.38 -2.32
C GLY A 465 8.11 10.32 -0.79
N GLU A 466 7.60 9.22 -0.23
CA GLU A 466 7.66 8.96 1.21
C GLU A 466 9.04 8.43 1.63
N MET A 467 9.54 8.92 2.77
CA MET A 467 10.77 8.38 3.35
C MET A 467 10.53 6.99 3.97
N GLY A 468 11.60 6.19 4.07
CA GLY A 468 11.61 4.95 4.85
C GLY A 468 11.23 3.68 4.10
N ALA A 469 11.04 2.60 4.86
CA ALA A 469 11.01 1.20 4.40
C ALA A 469 9.95 0.86 3.35
N TYR A 470 8.94 1.70 3.20
CA TYR A 470 7.81 1.50 2.29
C TYR A 470 7.84 2.41 1.07
N HIS A 471 8.93 3.14 0.83
CA HIS A 471 9.09 4.04 -0.31
C HIS A 471 8.68 3.38 -1.65
N TYR A 472 9.17 2.16 -1.91
CA TYR A 472 8.81 1.41 -3.12
C TYR A 472 7.31 1.04 -3.25
N LYS A 473 6.53 1.08 -2.16
CA LYS A 473 5.08 0.83 -2.13
C LYS A 473 4.27 2.11 -2.38
N GLN A 474 4.83 3.28 -2.06
CA GLN A 474 4.27 4.59 -2.38
C GLN A 474 2.88 4.85 -1.75
N TYR A 475 2.67 4.43 -0.49
CA TYR A 475 1.36 4.55 0.17
C TYR A 475 0.90 6.00 0.28
N CYS A 476 1.74 6.91 0.79
CA CYS A 476 1.37 8.33 0.90
C CYS A 476 1.07 8.99 -0.45
N LEU A 477 1.84 8.62 -1.49
CA LEU A 477 1.63 9.13 -2.85
C LEU A 477 0.31 8.62 -3.44
N ARG A 478 -0.06 7.36 -3.17
CA ARG A 478 -1.34 6.78 -3.61
C ARG A 478 -2.53 7.44 -2.93
N GLU A 479 -2.47 7.65 -1.62
CA GLU A 479 -3.52 8.40 -0.88
C GLU A 479 -3.73 9.81 -1.46
N ALA A 480 -2.63 10.53 -1.70
CA ALA A 480 -2.66 11.85 -2.32
C ALA A 480 -3.24 11.79 -3.76
N ALA A 481 -2.84 10.77 -4.53
CA ALA A 481 -3.33 10.55 -5.89
C ALA A 481 -4.83 10.24 -5.93
N ILE A 482 -5.38 9.51 -4.95
CA ILE A 482 -6.83 9.26 -4.85
C ILE A 482 -7.57 10.58 -4.67
N LEU A 483 -7.20 11.36 -3.65
CA LEU A 483 -7.86 12.64 -3.37
C LEU A 483 -7.75 13.60 -4.55
N ASP A 484 -6.60 13.62 -5.22
CA ASP A 484 -6.39 14.47 -6.37
C ASP A 484 -7.20 14.02 -7.59
N LYS A 485 -7.22 12.71 -7.89
CA LYS A 485 -8.01 12.14 -8.99
C LYS A 485 -9.50 12.37 -8.79
N LEU A 486 -10.01 12.14 -7.59
CA LEU A 486 -11.43 12.23 -7.29
C LEU A 486 -12.02 13.63 -7.49
N LYS A 487 -11.22 14.69 -7.44
CA LYS A 487 -11.67 16.05 -7.81
C LYS A 487 -12.31 16.09 -9.21
N ASP A 488 -11.86 15.23 -10.13
CA ASP A 488 -12.40 15.15 -11.49
C ASP A 488 -13.70 14.35 -11.58
N PHE A 489 -14.02 13.52 -10.58
CA PHE A 489 -15.16 12.58 -10.63
C PHE A 489 -16.25 12.87 -9.61
N LEU A 490 -15.96 13.67 -8.59
CA LEU A 490 -16.93 14.08 -7.57
C LEU A 490 -17.96 15.06 -8.14
N PRO A 491 -19.22 15.02 -7.65
CA PRO A 491 -20.20 16.06 -7.92
C PRO A 491 -19.73 17.43 -7.43
N VAL A 492 -20.23 18.51 -8.04
CA VAL A 492 -19.84 19.88 -7.71
C VAL A 492 -20.05 20.17 -6.22
N GLY A 493 -18.98 20.63 -5.57
CA GLY A 493 -19.00 21.03 -4.17
C GLY A 493 -18.96 19.87 -3.18
N ILE A 494 -18.78 18.62 -3.64
CA ILE A 494 -18.48 17.48 -2.78
C ILE A 494 -16.95 17.33 -2.65
N GLU A 495 -16.48 17.11 -1.44
CA GLU A 495 -15.07 16.87 -1.14
C GLU A 495 -14.89 15.49 -0.52
N ALA A 496 -13.91 14.71 -1.00
CA ALA A 496 -13.54 13.44 -0.40
C ALA A 496 -12.70 13.65 0.87
N ALA A 497 -12.87 12.75 1.83
CA ALA A 497 -12.03 12.62 3.01
C ALA A 497 -11.63 11.15 3.18
N LEU A 498 -10.34 10.85 3.10
CA LEU A 498 -9.80 9.53 3.41
C LEU A 498 -9.71 9.35 4.92
N ILE A 499 -10.17 8.20 5.40
CA ILE A 499 -10.22 7.84 6.82
C ILE A 499 -9.66 6.42 6.94
N PRO A 500 -8.50 6.24 7.59
CA PRO A 500 -8.00 4.91 7.84
C PRO A 500 -8.88 4.12 8.81
N ASP A 501 -9.10 2.86 8.50
CA ASP A 501 -9.96 1.96 9.24
C ASP A 501 -9.34 0.57 9.44
N HIS A 502 -9.27 0.15 10.70
CA HIS A 502 -8.79 -1.16 11.09
C HIS A 502 -9.76 -2.29 10.70
N ARG A 503 -11.07 -2.02 10.77
CA ARG A 503 -12.11 -3.04 10.61
C ARG A 503 -12.22 -3.57 9.20
N LEU A 504 -11.76 -2.83 8.19
CA LEU A 504 -11.71 -3.32 6.80
C LEU A 504 -10.70 -4.46 6.59
N ASN A 505 -9.71 -4.61 7.49
CA ASN A 505 -8.78 -5.74 7.47
C ASN A 505 -9.28 -6.97 8.24
N GLU A 506 -10.44 -6.87 8.88
CA GLU A 506 -11.05 -7.94 9.65
C GLU A 506 -12.30 -8.44 8.95
N LYS A 507 -12.60 -9.74 9.11
CA LYS A 507 -13.83 -10.29 8.55
C LYS A 507 -15.04 -9.69 9.29
N PRO A 508 -16.10 -9.28 8.57
CA PRO A 508 -17.40 -9.01 9.18
C PRO A 508 -17.93 -10.21 9.96
N LEU A 509 -18.78 -9.97 10.94
CA LEU A 509 -19.37 -11.06 11.76
C LEU A 509 -20.27 -11.94 10.89
N SER A 510 -20.23 -13.25 11.10
CA SER A 510 -21.14 -14.16 10.38
C SER A 510 -22.57 -14.07 10.93
N CYS A 511 -23.58 -14.37 10.12
CA CYS A 511 -24.97 -14.48 10.58
C CYS A 511 -25.18 -15.49 11.72
N GLU A 512 -24.27 -16.46 11.89
CA GLU A 512 -24.32 -17.49 12.93
C GLU A 512 -23.67 -17.04 14.24
N ASP A 513 -22.69 -16.12 14.16
CA ASP A 513 -21.98 -15.54 15.30
C ASP A 513 -22.79 -14.39 15.91
N LYS A 514 -23.84 -14.71 16.67
CA LYS A 514 -24.55 -13.68 17.45
C LYS A 514 -23.66 -13.16 18.58
N PRO A 515 -23.38 -11.84 18.67
CA PRO A 515 -22.75 -11.27 19.85
C PRO A 515 -23.75 -11.38 21.02
N GLY A 516 -23.48 -12.26 21.98
CA GLY A 516 -24.26 -12.38 23.22
C GLY A 516 -24.72 -13.77 23.65
N THR A 517 -24.34 -14.86 22.96
CA THR A 517 -24.41 -16.20 23.57
C THR A 517 -23.12 -16.49 24.31
N GLU A 518 -22.97 -15.91 25.50
CA GLU A 518 -22.17 -16.56 26.54
C GLU A 518 -22.74 -17.97 26.72
N SER A 519 -21.90 -18.96 26.47
CA SER A 519 -22.11 -20.33 26.92
C SER A 519 -22.31 -20.29 28.43
N THR A 520 -23.55 -20.47 28.86
CA THR A 520 -23.89 -20.77 30.24
C THR A 520 -23.47 -22.21 30.51
N GLU A 521 -22.23 -22.37 30.99
CA GLU A 521 -21.90 -23.46 31.92
C GLU A 521 -22.33 -23.09 33.34
#